data_AF-A0AAC9W4P7-F1
#
_entry.id   AF-A0AAC9W4P7-F1
#
_cell.length_a   1.000
_cell.length_b   1.000
_cell.length_c   1.000
_cell.angle_alpha   90.00
_cell.angle_beta   90.00
_cell.angle_gamma   90.00
#
_symmetry.space_group_name_H-M   'P 1'
#
loop_
_entity.id
_entity.type
_entity.pdbx_description
1 polymer ?
#
loop_
_entity_poly.entity_id
_entity_poly.type
_entity_poly.pdbx_seq_one_letter_code
_entity_poly.pdbx_strand_id
1 'polypeptide(L)'
;MTSALEKKAERTKLFEDVYSGIIPKRVPIKASMTLEAALEYSEIPVGKTLWDLDPENITTAMDRVCAFIPSDTPAVGGILKNPAVFKILGSKGYSMGQTGYMQHIDLETLKADEYDAFIKDPYTFIVTKSLPRIFENLDTDSPRAGMVLAEAMKAFYDHQAKFNAIKAPVFKKYGYFTPPAGANTLCQASFDLIGDFLRGVKGIYMDVRQRPEKIIEACEAMLPMQVKRGLPAKTHKLGEVFMPLHLGTYLRKKDFEKIYWPSFSKFIHIMAENGQTASLFCEHDWMRYLDLLQDLPENTRIQFEYGDPKIIKEKLGNKHILSGLYPITLTKTGTKQECIDKAKEMIDIMAPGGRFIFNFDKSAMSLDTINIENYAAVIQYVAENTNYQNAGETAKGSDNNPYEKPSTTVSSFESPFYINWKDVPKNEIETSLESTVDPLLQSYEDMLYKMIFTII
;
A
#
# COMPACT_ATOMS: atom_id res chain seq x y z
N MET A 1 22.79 23.49 12.66
CA MET A 1 21.79 22.65 11.97
C MET A 1 21.47 21.47 12.85
N THR A 2 20.20 21.13 13.04
CA THR A 2 19.76 19.92 13.75
C THR A 2 20.34 18.68 13.05
N SER A 3 20.92 17.76 13.82
CA SER A 3 21.50 16.53 13.30
C SER A 3 20.43 15.62 12.68
N ALA A 4 20.82 14.72 11.77
CA ALA A 4 19.90 13.76 11.18
C ALA A 4 19.25 12.83 12.23
N LEU A 5 19.97 12.53 13.33
CA LEU A 5 19.45 11.71 14.41
C LEU A 5 18.36 12.44 15.21
N GLU A 6 18.57 13.71 15.53
CA GLU A 6 17.57 14.55 16.20
C GLU A 6 16.33 14.74 15.33
N LYS A 7 16.49 15.00 14.02
CA LYS A 7 15.37 15.06 13.07
C LYS A 7 14.58 13.75 13.04
N LYS A 8 15.28 12.61 13.02
CA LYS A 8 14.64 11.29 13.05
C LYS A 8 13.86 11.07 14.34
N ALA A 9 14.42 11.44 15.49
CA ALA A 9 13.74 11.31 16.78
C ALA A 9 12.48 12.19 16.84
N GLU A 10 12.58 13.46 16.43
CA GLU A 10 11.44 14.38 16.37
C GLU A 10 10.34 13.84 15.45
N ARG A 11 10.69 13.44 14.23
CA ARG A 11 9.73 12.88 13.27
C ARG A 11 9.11 11.59 13.75
N THR A 12 9.90 10.69 14.32
CA THR A 12 9.38 9.44 14.89
C THR A 12 8.36 9.73 15.98
N LYS A 13 8.64 10.72 16.84
CA LYS A 13 7.71 11.15 17.89
C LYS A 13 6.40 11.68 17.34
N LEU A 14 6.41 12.46 16.25
CA LEU A 14 5.19 12.92 15.56
C LEU A 14 4.28 11.75 15.17
N PHE A 15 4.85 10.68 14.60
CA PHE A 15 4.10 9.49 14.18
C PHE A 15 3.70 8.60 15.36
N GLU A 16 4.55 8.45 16.38
CA GLU A 16 4.19 7.76 17.62
C GLU A 16 2.99 8.40 18.31
N ASP A 17 2.97 9.73 18.38
CA ASP A 17 1.88 10.48 19.01
C ASP A 17 0.58 10.30 18.23
N VAL A 18 0.57 10.63 16.93
CA VAL A 18 -0.64 10.54 16.12
C VAL A 18 -1.19 9.10 16.07
N TYR A 19 -0.33 8.09 15.96
CA TYR A 19 -0.74 6.67 15.93
C TYR A 19 -1.17 6.13 17.29
N SER A 20 -0.88 6.82 18.39
CA SER A 20 -1.29 6.45 19.74
C SER A 20 -2.43 7.32 20.27
N GLY A 21 -3.08 8.14 19.42
CA GLY A 21 -4.16 9.03 19.83
C GLY A 21 -3.69 10.21 20.70
N ILE A 22 -2.42 10.60 20.59
CA ILE A 22 -1.83 11.77 21.26
C ILE A 22 -1.69 12.89 20.23
N ILE A 23 -2.00 14.12 20.62
CA ILE A 23 -1.82 15.29 19.78
C ILE A 23 -0.30 15.52 19.58
N PRO A 24 0.23 15.41 18.35
CA PRO A 24 1.66 15.56 18.11
C PRO A 24 2.09 17.03 18.26
N LYS A 25 3.40 17.29 18.27
CA LYS A 25 3.96 18.66 18.31
C LYS A 25 3.44 19.56 17.17
N ARG A 26 3.28 18.99 15.98
CA ARG A 26 2.68 19.62 14.80
C ARG A 26 2.04 18.57 13.89
N VAL A 27 1.33 18.98 12.84
CA VAL A 27 0.81 18.03 11.84
C VAL A 27 1.99 17.28 11.19
N PRO A 28 2.02 15.94 11.25
CA PRO A 28 3.02 15.13 10.53
C PRO A 28 2.76 15.19 9.02
N ILE A 29 3.82 15.08 8.22
CA ILE A 29 3.74 15.20 6.76
C ILE A 29 4.20 13.89 6.09
N LYS A 30 3.33 13.29 5.27
CA LYS A 30 3.59 12.08 4.46
C LYS A 30 3.58 12.38 2.96
N ALA A 31 4.25 13.45 2.55
CA ALA A 31 4.33 13.85 1.14
C ALA A 31 5.50 13.16 0.44
N SER A 32 5.26 12.54 -0.73
CA SER A 32 6.29 11.87 -1.53
C SER A 32 6.00 11.93 -3.02
N MET A 33 7.05 11.93 -3.83
CA MET A 33 6.99 11.66 -5.27
C MET A 33 7.53 10.27 -5.59
N THR A 34 7.21 9.77 -6.78
CA THR A 34 7.79 8.52 -7.31
C THR A 34 9.28 8.69 -7.63
N LEU A 35 10.00 7.57 -7.77
CA LEU A 35 11.39 7.63 -8.23
C LEU A 35 11.47 8.20 -9.66
N GLU A 36 10.53 7.84 -10.51
CA GLU A 36 10.42 8.32 -11.89
C GLU A 36 10.32 9.84 -11.95
N ALA A 37 9.44 10.45 -11.14
CA ALA A 37 9.34 11.91 -11.03
C ALA A 37 10.63 12.56 -10.48
N ALA A 38 11.32 11.91 -9.55
CA ALA A 38 12.60 12.38 -9.02
C ALA A 38 13.72 12.35 -10.07
N LEU A 39 13.71 11.33 -10.94
CA LEU A 39 14.64 11.20 -12.06
C LEU A 39 14.36 12.27 -13.11
N GLU A 40 13.10 12.50 -13.48
CA GLU A 40 12.69 13.60 -14.37
C GLU A 40 13.12 14.96 -13.84
N TYR A 41 12.90 15.22 -12.55
CA TYR A 41 13.33 16.48 -11.92
C TYR A 41 14.85 16.67 -11.97
N SER A 42 15.60 15.57 -12.02
CA SER A 42 17.05 15.57 -12.14
C SER A 42 17.57 15.45 -13.56
N GLU A 43 16.69 15.49 -14.58
CA GLU A 43 17.04 15.32 -16.00
C GLU A 43 17.75 13.99 -16.28
N ILE A 44 17.44 12.95 -15.49
CA ILE A 44 18.03 11.61 -15.59
C ILE A 44 17.07 10.69 -16.38
N PRO A 45 17.56 9.89 -17.36
CA PRO A 45 16.70 9.02 -18.17
C PRO A 45 16.01 7.91 -17.36
N VAL A 46 14.69 8.04 -17.16
CA VAL A 46 13.85 7.10 -16.38
C VAL A 46 14.04 5.66 -16.83
N GLY A 47 13.76 5.35 -18.10
CA GLY A 47 13.76 3.96 -18.60
C GLY A 47 15.11 3.26 -18.41
N LYS A 48 16.23 3.94 -18.71
CA LYS A 48 17.57 3.38 -18.52
C LYS A 48 17.83 3.09 -17.04
N THR A 49 17.52 4.04 -16.16
CA THR A 49 17.76 3.90 -14.72
C THR A 49 16.91 2.80 -14.08
N LEU A 50 15.68 2.58 -14.55
CA LEU A 50 14.85 1.46 -14.07
C LEU A 50 15.40 0.09 -14.46
N TRP A 51 16.18 -0.01 -15.56
CA TRP A 51 16.84 -1.25 -15.97
C TRP A 51 18.15 -1.51 -15.24
N ASP A 52 19.01 -0.50 -15.12
CA ASP A 52 20.35 -0.69 -14.57
C ASP A 52 20.42 -0.45 -13.05
N LEU A 53 19.43 0.22 -12.46
CA LEU A 53 19.46 0.73 -11.09
C LEU A 53 20.78 1.43 -10.76
N ASP A 54 21.24 2.33 -11.64
CA ASP A 54 22.50 3.04 -11.46
C ASP A 54 22.53 3.81 -10.11
N PRO A 55 23.45 3.46 -9.19
CA PRO A 55 23.45 4.03 -7.84
C PRO A 55 23.68 5.53 -7.79
N GLU A 56 24.52 6.07 -8.68
CA GLU A 56 24.87 7.49 -8.71
C GLU A 56 23.67 8.32 -9.15
N ASN A 57 23.02 7.92 -10.25
CA ASN A 57 21.83 8.57 -10.77
C ASN A 57 20.67 8.56 -9.77
N ILE A 58 20.37 7.38 -9.18
CA ILE A 58 19.29 7.27 -8.19
C ILE A 58 19.61 8.10 -6.94
N THR A 59 20.85 8.03 -6.43
CA THR A 59 21.26 8.83 -5.26
C THR A 59 21.14 10.31 -5.56
N THR A 60 21.58 10.77 -6.73
CA THR A 60 21.51 12.17 -7.15
C THR A 60 20.06 12.65 -7.22
N ALA A 61 19.19 11.88 -7.87
CA ALA A 61 17.76 12.18 -7.96
C ALA A 61 17.09 12.26 -6.59
N MET A 62 17.33 11.26 -5.75
CA MET A 62 16.74 11.20 -4.42
C MET A 62 17.27 12.31 -3.51
N ASP A 63 18.57 12.59 -3.54
CA ASP A 63 19.20 13.63 -2.72
C ASP A 63 18.66 15.02 -3.08
N ARG A 64 18.54 15.32 -4.38
CA ARG A 64 17.99 16.59 -4.88
C ARG A 64 16.57 16.82 -4.35
N VAL A 65 15.71 15.81 -4.43
CA VAL A 65 14.33 15.90 -3.93
C VAL A 65 14.29 15.98 -2.40
N CYS A 66 15.04 15.14 -1.69
CA CYS A 66 15.03 15.09 -0.23
C CYS A 66 15.62 16.37 0.40
N ALA A 67 16.56 17.03 -0.28
CA ALA A 67 17.07 18.34 0.12
C ALA A 67 16.02 19.44 -0.01
N PHE A 68 15.14 19.32 -0.99
CA PHE A 68 14.19 20.36 -1.37
C PHE A 68 12.84 20.24 -0.66
N ILE A 69 12.40 19.02 -0.38
CA ILE A 69 11.04 18.73 0.12
C ILE A 69 11.06 18.41 1.63
N PRO A 70 10.45 19.26 2.48
CA PRO A 70 10.50 19.14 3.94
C PRO A 70 9.46 18.14 4.49
N SER A 71 9.46 16.90 3.98
CA SER A 71 8.58 15.83 4.45
C SER A 71 9.10 15.16 5.74
N ASP A 72 8.24 14.47 6.49
CA ASP A 72 8.65 13.71 7.68
C ASP A 72 8.95 12.24 7.39
N THR A 73 8.32 11.71 6.34
CA THR A 73 8.67 10.43 5.71
C THR A 73 9.56 10.66 4.49
N PRO A 74 10.19 9.61 3.92
CA PRO A 74 10.93 9.75 2.69
C PRO A 74 10.17 10.51 1.59
N ALA A 75 10.80 11.56 1.05
CA ALA A 75 10.19 12.41 0.02
C ALA A 75 10.17 11.77 -1.38
N VAL A 76 10.92 10.66 -1.56
CA VAL A 76 10.87 9.80 -2.74
C VAL A 76 10.49 8.40 -2.30
N GLY A 77 9.46 7.83 -2.93
CA GLY A 77 8.89 6.55 -2.56
C GLY A 77 8.08 5.91 -3.69
N GLY A 78 7.08 5.10 -3.33
CA GLY A 78 6.24 4.37 -4.28
C GLY A 78 6.70 2.93 -4.54
N ILE A 79 5.92 2.24 -5.39
CA ILE A 79 6.17 0.84 -5.75
C ILE A 79 7.01 0.82 -7.02
N LEU A 80 8.30 0.52 -6.87
CA LEU A 80 9.22 0.40 -7.99
C LEU A 80 8.99 -0.91 -8.73
N LYS A 81 8.52 -0.84 -9.98
CA LYS A 81 8.30 -2.00 -10.84
C LYS A 81 9.62 -2.43 -11.48
N ASN A 82 9.97 -3.72 -11.37
CA ASN A 82 11.23 -4.27 -11.91
C ASN A 82 11.04 -4.76 -13.35
N PRO A 83 11.56 -4.05 -14.37
CA PRO A 83 11.35 -4.44 -15.77
C PRO A 83 11.99 -5.79 -16.12
N ALA A 84 13.10 -6.17 -15.46
CA ALA A 84 13.77 -7.44 -15.72
C ALA A 84 12.89 -8.64 -15.32
N VAL A 85 12.20 -8.57 -14.18
CA VAL A 85 11.29 -9.63 -13.73
C VAL A 85 10.16 -9.84 -14.74
N PHE A 86 9.51 -8.76 -15.17
CA PHE A 86 8.43 -8.84 -16.15
C PHE A 86 8.92 -9.33 -17.52
N LYS A 87 10.16 -9.00 -17.91
CA LYS A 87 10.75 -9.50 -19.15
C LYS A 87 11.10 -10.99 -19.09
N ILE A 88 11.66 -11.46 -17.97
CA ILE A 88 11.97 -12.88 -17.75
C ILE A 88 10.70 -13.73 -17.80
N LEU A 89 9.63 -13.25 -17.14
CA LEU A 89 8.35 -13.94 -17.09
C LEU A 89 7.55 -13.84 -18.39
N GLY A 90 7.90 -12.91 -19.29
CA GLY A 90 7.09 -12.62 -20.48
C GLY A 90 5.71 -12.09 -20.11
N SER A 91 5.70 -11.02 -19.32
CA SER A 91 4.50 -10.38 -18.79
C SER A 91 3.61 -9.79 -19.88
N LYS A 92 2.32 -10.13 -19.82
CA LYS A 92 1.25 -9.49 -20.59
C LYS A 92 0.58 -8.35 -19.81
N GLY A 93 0.73 -8.33 -18.48
CA GLY A 93 0.07 -7.38 -17.57
C GLY A 93 0.90 -6.12 -17.30
N TYR A 94 2.21 -6.18 -17.48
CA TYR A 94 3.10 -5.03 -17.30
C TYR A 94 4.10 -4.90 -18.44
N SER A 95 4.24 -3.68 -18.96
CA SER A 95 5.23 -3.37 -20.00
C SER A 95 5.78 -1.96 -19.84
N MET A 96 7.01 -1.73 -20.30
CA MET A 96 7.63 -0.41 -20.31
C MET A 96 7.18 0.36 -21.55
N GLY A 97 6.60 1.55 -21.36
CA GLY A 97 6.23 2.46 -22.44
C GLY A 97 7.43 3.22 -23.01
N GLN A 98 7.21 3.99 -24.08
CA GLN A 98 8.26 4.77 -24.75
C GLN A 98 8.90 5.83 -23.85
N THR A 99 8.16 6.33 -22.85
CA THR A 99 8.65 7.29 -21.85
C THR A 99 9.47 6.65 -20.74
N GLY A 100 9.64 5.31 -20.75
CA GLY A 100 10.37 4.57 -19.72
C GLY A 100 9.52 4.14 -18.52
N TYR A 101 8.27 4.58 -18.44
CA TYR A 101 7.34 4.20 -17.36
C TYR A 101 6.83 2.77 -17.53
N MET A 102 6.75 2.04 -16.42
CA MET A 102 6.04 0.76 -16.38
C MET A 102 4.53 1.02 -16.35
N GLN A 103 3.80 0.42 -17.28
CA GLN A 103 2.35 0.52 -17.41
C GLN A 103 1.70 -0.81 -17.06
N HIS A 104 0.52 -0.74 -16.45
CA HIS A 104 -0.34 -1.88 -16.17
C HIS A 104 -1.40 -2.02 -17.27
N ILE A 105 -1.69 -3.26 -17.65
CA ILE A 105 -2.72 -3.62 -18.63
C ILE A 105 -3.74 -4.49 -17.90
N ASP A 106 -5.02 -4.10 -17.97
CA ASP A 106 -6.14 -4.88 -17.43
C ASP A 106 -6.24 -6.23 -18.17
N LEU A 107 -6.19 -7.33 -17.42
CA LEU A 107 -6.24 -8.69 -17.97
C LEU A 107 -7.37 -9.51 -17.33
N GLU A 108 -8.03 -10.32 -18.16
CA GLU A 108 -8.96 -11.34 -17.70
C GLU A 108 -8.23 -12.69 -17.61
N THR A 109 -7.89 -13.08 -16.38
CA THR A 109 -7.24 -14.36 -16.05
C THR A 109 -8.14 -15.29 -15.25
N LEU A 110 -9.30 -14.82 -14.77
CA LEU A 110 -10.42 -15.60 -14.22
C LEU A 110 -11.65 -15.41 -15.11
N LYS A 111 -12.13 -16.50 -15.72
CA LYS A 111 -13.35 -16.46 -16.54
C LYS A 111 -14.60 -16.60 -15.68
N ALA A 112 -15.72 -16.12 -16.23
CA ALA A 112 -17.03 -16.15 -15.57
C ALA A 112 -17.51 -17.55 -15.16
N ASP A 113 -17.16 -18.59 -15.93
CA ASP A 113 -17.51 -20.00 -15.69
C ASP A 113 -16.50 -20.72 -14.79
N GLU A 114 -15.44 -20.04 -14.33
CA GLU A 114 -14.38 -20.61 -13.52
C GLU A 114 -14.46 -20.22 -12.02
N TYR A 115 -15.48 -19.46 -11.61
CA TYR A 115 -15.65 -19.05 -10.21
C TYR A 115 -15.65 -20.23 -9.24
N ASP A 116 -16.34 -21.33 -9.55
CA ASP A 116 -16.40 -22.49 -8.65
C ASP A 116 -15.02 -23.13 -8.44
N ALA A 117 -14.20 -23.18 -9.50
CA ALA A 117 -12.83 -23.66 -9.41
C ALA A 117 -11.96 -22.70 -8.60
N PHE A 118 -12.15 -21.39 -8.76
CA PHE A 118 -11.46 -20.36 -7.99
C PHE A 118 -11.83 -20.41 -6.51
N ILE A 119 -13.12 -20.46 -6.17
CA ILE A 119 -13.65 -20.47 -4.81
C ILE A 119 -13.14 -21.69 -4.04
N LYS A 120 -13.01 -22.84 -4.71
CA LYS A 120 -12.53 -24.08 -4.07
C LYS A 120 -11.13 -23.94 -3.50
N ASP A 121 -10.23 -23.29 -4.23
CA ASP A 121 -8.85 -23.03 -3.80
C ASP A 121 -8.26 -21.84 -4.59
N PRO A 122 -8.39 -20.61 -4.08
CA PRO A 122 -7.96 -19.42 -4.79
C PRO A 122 -6.46 -19.40 -5.10
N TYR A 123 -5.62 -19.89 -4.19
CA TYR A 123 -4.17 -19.87 -4.39
C TYR A 123 -3.75 -20.88 -5.45
N THR A 124 -4.29 -22.10 -5.40
CA THR A 124 -4.09 -23.09 -6.48
C THR A 124 -4.53 -22.52 -7.82
N PHE A 125 -5.68 -21.86 -7.90
CA PHE A 125 -6.14 -21.24 -9.15
C PHE A 125 -5.19 -20.14 -9.64
N ILE A 126 -4.71 -19.28 -8.73
CA ILE A 126 -3.74 -18.23 -9.07
C ILE A 126 -2.48 -18.86 -9.65
N VAL A 127 -1.89 -19.84 -8.96
CA VAL A 127 -0.63 -20.46 -9.36
C VAL A 127 -0.75 -21.26 -10.66
N THR A 128 -1.82 -22.05 -10.81
CA THR A 128 -1.94 -23.02 -11.92
C THR A 128 -2.64 -22.46 -13.16
N LYS A 129 -3.46 -21.41 -13.01
CA LYS A 129 -4.23 -20.83 -14.12
C LYS A 129 -3.90 -19.36 -14.35
N SER A 130 -3.91 -18.55 -13.30
CA SER A 130 -3.77 -17.10 -13.47
C SER A 130 -2.35 -16.70 -13.85
N LEU A 131 -1.34 -17.22 -13.16
CA LEU A 131 0.07 -16.93 -13.45
C LEU A 131 0.47 -17.29 -14.89
N PRO A 132 0.19 -18.50 -15.43
CA PRO A 132 0.44 -18.80 -16.84
C PRO A 132 -0.29 -17.89 -17.83
N ARG A 133 -1.51 -17.43 -17.48
CA ARG A 133 -2.26 -16.49 -18.33
C ARG A 133 -1.61 -15.11 -18.38
N ILE A 134 -1.05 -14.64 -17.25
CA ILE A 134 -0.35 -13.35 -17.12
C ILE A 134 1.05 -13.41 -17.75
N PHE A 135 1.76 -14.52 -17.56
CA PHE A 135 3.18 -14.69 -17.87
C PHE A 135 3.39 -15.80 -18.90
N GLU A 136 3.65 -15.42 -20.15
CA GLU A 136 3.72 -16.37 -21.28
C GLU A 136 4.81 -17.45 -21.10
N ASN A 137 5.92 -17.11 -20.42
CA ASN A 137 7.01 -18.05 -20.20
C ASN A 137 6.73 -19.07 -19.09
N LEU A 138 5.59 -18.95 -18.41
CA LEU A 138 5.06 -19.96 -17.48
C LEU A 138 3.95 -20.82 -18.12
N ASP A 139 3.46 -20.46 -19.31
CA ASP A 139 2.40 -21.18 -20.04
C ASP A 139 2.99 -22.34 -20.87
N THR A 140 3.64 -23.28 -20.18
CA THR A 140 4.28 -24.44 -20.80
C THR A 140 4.48 -25.59 -19.81
N ASP A 141 4.38 -26.83 -20.30
CA ASP A 141 4.71 -28.05 -19.54
C ASP A 141 6.23 -28.31 -19.47
N SER A 142 7.05 -27.46 -20.07
CA SER A 142 8.50 -27.61 -20.04
C SER A 142 9.07 -27.37 -18.64
N PRO A 143 10.10 -28.15 -18.20
CA PRO A 143 10.88 -27.84 -16.99
C PRO A 143 11.45 -26.41 -16.99
N ARG A 144 11.53 -25.76 -18.15
CA ARG A 144 11.93 -24.37 -18.29
C ARG A 144 11.04 -23.41 -17.49
N ALA A 145 9.76 -23.69 -17.30
CA ALA A 145 8.87 -22.83 -16.51
C ALA A 145 9.37 -22.65 -15.06
N GLY A 146 9.82 -23.74 -14.44
CA GLY A 146 10.42 -23.69 -13.09
C GLY A 146 11.73 -22.90 -13.05
N MET A 147 12.56 -23.01 -14.09
CA MET A 147 13.79 -22.22 -14.19
C MET A 147 13.51 -20.73 -14.40
N VAL A 148 12.52 -20.38 -15.20
CA VAL A 148 12.06 -19.00 -15.42
C VAL A 148 11.57 -18.39 -14.10
N LEU A 149 10.79 -19.14 -13.31
CA LEU A 149 10.34 -18.67 -12.00
C LEU A 149 11.52 -18.45 -11.03
N ALA A 150 12.51 -19.34 -11.04
CA ALA A 150 13.73 -19.19 -10.23
C ALA A 150 14.57 -17.96 -10.65
N GLU A 151 14.73 -17.73 -11.95
CA GLU A 151 15.39 -16.54 -12.50
C GLU A 151 14.64 -15.26 -12.09
N ALA A 152 13.31 -15.25 -12.22
CA ALA A 152 12.47 -14.14 -11.82
C ALA A 152 12.57 -13.86 -10.32
N MET A 153 12.58 -14.90 -9.48
CA MET A 153 12.75 -14.78 -8.03
C MET A 153 14.10 -14.18 -7.66
N LYS A 154 15.18 -14.64 -8.29
CA LYS A 154 16.52 -14.06 -8.09
C LYS A 154 16.57 -12.60 -8.51
N ALA A 155 16.06 -12.28 -9.71
CA ALA A 155 16.02 -10.91 -10.24
C ALA A 155 15.19 -9.97 -9.35
N PHE A 156 14.07 -10.46 -8.81
CA PHE A 156 13.20 -9.69 -7.93
C PHE A 156 13.91 -9.29 -6.63
N TYR A 157 14.54 -10.25 -5.95
CA TYR A 157 15.20 -10.00 -4.67
C TYR A 157 16.54 -9.26 -4.81
N ASP A 158 17.30 -9.51 -5.88
CA ASP A 158 18.51 -8.74 -6.19
C ASP A 158 18.18 -7.27 -6.43
N HIS A 159 17.15 -7.00 -7.22
CA HIS A 159 16.68 -5.64 -7.50
C HIS A 159 16.22 -4.95 -6.22
N GLN A 160 15.43 -5.62 -5.37
CA GLN A 160 15.03 -5.06 -4.08
C GLN A 160 16.23 -4.78 -3.17
N ALA A 161 17.16 -5.72 -3.05
CA ALA A 161 18.37 -5.54 -2.24
C ALA A 161 19.22 -4.36 -2.73
N LYS A 162 19.45 -4.27 -4.04
CA LYS A 162 20.18 -3.17 -4.67
C LYS A 162 19.51 -1.83 -4.42
N PHE A 163 18.21 -1.72 -4.70
CA PHE A 163 17.46 -0.48 -4.48
C PHE A 163 17.43 -0.08 -3.00
N ASN A 164 17.28 -1.04 -2.08
CA ASN A 164 17.33 -0.80 -0.64
C ASN A 164 18.71 -0.27 -0.19
N ALA A 165 19.80 -0.82 -0.74
CA ALA A 165 21.16 -0.36 -0.45
C ALA A 165 21.42 1.08 -0.93
N ILE A 166 20.80 1.49 -2.04
CA ILE A 166 20.90 2.86 -2.57
C ILE A 166 20.10 3.85 -1.71
N LYS A 167 18.85 3.53 -1.37
CA LYS A 167 17.95 4.49 -0.68
C LYS A 167 18.25 4.65 0.81
N ALA A 168 18.73 3.61 1.49
CA ALA A 168 18.89 3.63 2.95
C ALA A 168 19.88 4.72 3.45
N PRO A 169 21.05 4.94 2.82
CA PRO A 169 21.94 6.04 3.16
C PRO A 169 21.30 7.42 2.98
N VAL A 170 20.55 7.64 1.89
CA VAL A 170 19.82 8.90 1.65
C VAL A 170 18.81 9.14 2.75
N PHE A 171 17.97 8.15 3.08
CA PHE A 171 16.97 8.34 4.13
C PHE A 171 17.58 8.58 5.51
N LYS A 172 18.72 7.93 5.79
CA LYS A 172 19.50 8.18 7.02
C LYS A 172 20.07 9.59 7.05
N LYS A 173 20.61 10.11 5.92
CA LYS A 173 21.15 11.47 5.80
C LYS A 173 20.12 12.53 6.15
N TYR A 174 18.88 12.37 5.71
CA TYR A 174 17.81 13.34 5.97
C TYR A 174 17.05 13.12 7.28
N GLY A 175 17.27 12.00 7.97
CA GLY A 175 16.64 11.72 9.26
C GLY A 175 15.14 11.51 9.16
N TYR A 176 14.66 10.79 8.13
CA TYR A 176 13.22 10.52 7.98
C TYR A 176 12.69 9.54 9.02
N PHE A 177 11.41 9.66 9.35
CA PHE A 177 10.68 8.58 10.00
C PHE A 177 10.54 7.40 9.03
N THR A 178 10.85 6.21 9.52
CA THR A 178 10.61 4.94 8.84
C THR A 178 10.05 3.97 9.86
N PRO A 179 8.94 3.26 9.57
CA PRO A 179 8.46 2.18 10.42
C PRO A 179 9.56 1.12 10.66
N PRO A 180 9.48 0.34 11.75
CA PRO A 180 10.40 -0.76 11.98
C PRO A 180 10.44 -1.72 10.78
N ALA A 181 11.63 -2.25 10.49
CA ALA A 181 11.82 -3.14 9.36
C ALA A 181 10.88 -4.36 9.44
N GLY A 182 10.16 -4.63 8.36
CA GLY A 182 9.23 -5.75 8.27
C GLY A 182 7.85 -5.52 8.90
N ALA A 183 7.58 -4.34 9.49
CA ALA A 183 6.28 -4.04 10.09
C ALA A 183 5.21 -3.58 9.08
N ASN A 184 5.60 -3.30 7.83
CA ASN A 184 4.69 -2.89 6.76
C ASN A 184 4.43 -4.05 5.80
N THR A 185 3.17 -4.18 5.38
CA THR A 185 2.70 -5.11 4.35
C THR A 185 1.79 -4.37 3.36
N LEU A 186 1.52 -5.01 2.22
CA LEU A 186 0.57 -4.52 1.21
C LEU A 186 -0.41 -5.62 0.86
N CYS A 187 -1.69 -5.30 0.92
CA CYS A 187 -2.77 -6.22 0.60
C CYS A 187 -3.93 -5.44 -0.03
N GLN A 188 -4.50 -5.93 -1.13
CA GLN A 188 -5.74 -5.36 -1.67
C GLN A 188 -6.96 -5.90 -0.92
N ALA A 189 -8.11 -5.21 -0.99
CA ALA A 189 -9.35 -5.87 -0.60
C ALA A 189 -9.62 -7.05 -1.56
N SER A 190 -10.30 -8.09 -1.07
CA SER A 190 -10.65 -9.26 -1.89
C SER A 190 -11.31 -8.89 -3.22
N PHE A 191 -12.30 -7.99 -3.17
CA PHE A 191 -12.99 -7.51 -4.37
C PHE A 191 -12.03 -6.84 -5.37
N ASP A 192 -11.13 -5.97 -4.89
CA ASP A 192 -10.14 -5.29 -5.73
C ASP A 192 -9.14 -6.29 -6.33
N LEU A 193 -8.62 -7.25 -5.55
CA LEU A 193 -7.72 -8.29 -6.07
C LEU A 193 -8.36 -9.08 -7.22
N ILE A 194 -9.63 -9.45 -7.07
CA ILE A 194 -10.37 -10.12 -8.15
C ILE A 194 -10.52 -9.18 -9.34
N GLY A 195 -10.94 -7.94 -9.13
CA GLY A 195 -11.22 -7.02 -10.22
C GLY A 195 -9.99 -6.56 -11.00
N ASP A 196 -8.90 -6.22 -10.31
CA ASP A 196 -7.70 -5.63 -10.91
C ASP A 196 -6.81 -6.65 -11.63
N PHE A 197 -6.74 -7.89 -11.11
CA PHE A 197 -5.72 -8.85 -11.54
C PHE A 197 -6.27 -10.19 -12.04
N LEU A 198 -7.55 -10.49 -11.75
CA LEU A 198 -8.17 -11.77 -12.10
C LEU A 198 -9.29 -11.62 -13.13
N ARG A 199 -10.43 -11.08 -12.72
CA ARG A 199 -11.64 -10.99 -13.52
C ARG A 199 -11.62 -9.84 -14.52
N GLY A 200 -10.73 -8.86 -14.31
CA GLY A 200 -10.66 -7.60 -15.04
C GLY A 200 -11.78 -6.63 -14.65
N VAL A 201 -11.55 -5.33 -14.83
CA VAL A 201 -12.46 -4.26 -14.38
C VAL A 201 -13.82 -4.38 -15.04
N LYS A 202 -13.85 -4.58 -16.35
CA LYS A 202 -15.12 -4.78 -17.09
C LYS A 202 -15.87 -6.00 -16.57
N GLY A 203 -15.13 -7.07 -16.32
CA GLY A 203 -15.66 -8.34 -15.87
C GLY A 203 -16.33 -8.27 -14.53
N ILE A 204 -15.62 -7.76 -13.52
CA ILE A 204 -16.11 -7.74 -12.14
C ILE A 204 -17.39 -6.90 -12.00
N TYR A 205 -17.53 -5.78 -12.73
CA TYR A 205 -18.74 -4.97 -12.69
C TYR A 205 -19.94 -5.59 -13.44
N MET A 206 -19.71 -6.39 -14.48
CA MET A 206 -20.78 -7.21 -15.06
C MET A 206 -21.28 -8.23 -14.03
N ASP A 207 -20.35 -8.80 -13.28
CA ASP A 207 -20.59 -9.90 -12.37
C ASP A 207 -21.29 -9.45 -11.09
N VAL A 208 -21.11 -8.20 -10.65
CA VAL A 208 -21.91 -7.56 -9.59
C VAL A 208 -23.42 -7.67 -9.89
N ARG A 209 -23.82 -7.65 -11.17
CA ARG A 209 -25.23 -7.80 -11.58
C ARG A 209 -25.61 -9.24 -11.90
N GLN A 210 -24.72 -9.99 -12.53
CA GLN A 210 -25.04 -11.32 -13.08
C GLN A 210 -24.83 -12.45 -12.07
N ARG A 211 -23.83 -12.34 -11.19
CA ARG A 211 -23.40 -13.39 -10.26
C ARG A 211 -22.87 -12.83 -8.93
N PRO A 212 -23.60 -11.94 -8.24
CA PRO A 212 -23.13 -11.32 -7.00
C PRO A 212 -22.74 -12.33 -5.92
N GLU A 213 -23.49 -13.44 -5.79
CA GLU A 213 -23.20 -14.48 -4.80
C GLU A 213 -21.83 -15.15 -5.05
N LYS A 214 -21.43 -15.33 -6.32
CA LYS A 214 -20.11 -15.88 -6.65
C LYS A 214 -18.97 -14.94 -6.29
N ILE A 215 -19.18 -13.63 -6.37
CA ILE A 215 -18.19 -12.66 -5.91
C ILE A 215 -18.06 -12.73 -4.39
N ILE A 216 -19.18 -12.84 -3.66
CA ILE A 216 -19.17 -12.94 -2.19
C ILE A 216 -18.44 -14.21 -1.75
N GLU A 217 -18.80 -15.36 -2.32
CA GLU A 217 -18.13 -16.64 -2.06
C GLU A 217 -16.62 -16.56 -2.36
N ALA A 218 -16.24 -15.95 -3.48
CA ALA A 218 -14.85 -15.75 -3.86
C ALA A 218 -14.10 -14.82 -2.90
N CYS A 219 -14.74 -13.75 -2.43
CA CYS A 219 -14.13 -12.83 -1.48
C CYS A 219 -13.86 -13.47 -0.12
N GLU A 220 -14.79 -14.32 0.36
CA GLU A 220 -14.63 -15.09 1.60
C GLU A 220 -13.53 -16.16 1.45
N ALA A 221 -13.54 -16.92 0.34
CA ALA A 221 -12.56 -17.99 0.10
C ALA A 221 -11.11 -17.48 0.07
N MET A 222 -10.88 -16.22 -0.34
CA MET A 222 -9.55 -15.62 -0.35
C MET A 222 -9.06 -15.12 1.02
N LEU A 223 -9.94 -14.96 2.01
CA LEU A 223 -9.56 -14.34 3.29
C LEU A 223 -8.39 -15.04 4.00
N PRO A 224 -8.28 -16.38 4.07
CA PRO A 224 -7.15 -17.03 4.73
C PRO A 224 -5.79 -16.59 4.16
N MET A 225 -5.69 -16.60 2.83
CA MET A 225 -4.52 -16.19 2.06
C MET A 225 -4.24 -14.68 2.24
N GLN A 226 -5.26 -13.85 2.14
CA GLN A 226 -5.13 -12.40 2.30
C GLN A 226 -4.71 -12.03 3.73
N VAL A 227 -5.23 -12.71 4.76
CA VAL A 227 -4.81 -12.53 6.16
C VAL A 227 -3.34 -12.87 6.33
N LYS A 228 -2.89 -14.01 5.80
CA LYS A 228 -1.46 -14.36 5.81
C LYS A 228 -0.59 -13.30 5.11
N ARG A 229 -1.06 -12.76 3.98
CA ARG A 229 -0.36 -11.72 3.22
C ARG A 229 -0.32 -10.38 3.99
N GLY A 230 -1.41 -10.03 4.66
CA GLY A 230 -1.57 -8.79 5.41
C GLY A 230 -0.79 -8.75 6.72
N LEU A 231 -0.57 -9.90 7.37
CA LEU A 231 0.16 -9.95 8.63
C LEU A 231 1.68 -9.97 8.43
N PRO A 232 2.43 -9.02 9.02
CA PRO A 232 3.88 -9.11 9.06
C PRO A 232 4.34 -10.20 10.02
N ALA A 233 5.60 -10.63 9.90
CA ALA A 233 6.22 -11.57 10.84
C ALA A 233 6.30 -11.00 12.28
N LYS A 234 6.36 -9.66 12.40
CA LYS A 234 6.31 -8.94 13.68
C LYS A 234 5.43 -7.71 13.51
N THR A 235 4.28 -7.71 14.18
CA THR A 235 3.38 -6.56 14.20
C THR A 235 3.96 -5.44 15.06
N HIS A 236 3.63 -4.20 14.72
CA HIS A 236 4.11 -3.02 15.44
C HIS A 236 3.14 -1.86 15.25
N LYS A 237 2.92 -1.06 16.30
CA LYS A 237 1.99 0.10 16.25
C LYS A 237 2.33 1.14 15.18
N LEU A 238 3.62 1.25 14.83
CA LEU A 238 4.13 2.13 13.77
C LEU A 238 4.07 1.51 12.37
N GLY A 239 3.80 0.21 12.28
CA GLY A 239 3.60 -0.51 11.03
C GLY A 239 2.18 -0.31 10.48
N GLU A 240 1.94 -0.85 9.28
CA GLU A 240 0.61 -0.89 8.65
C GLU A 240 0.47 -2.00 7.61
N VAL A 241 -0.75 -2.46 7.39
CA VAL A 241 -1.13 -3.08 6.11
C VAL A 241 -1.70 -1.99 5.22
N PHE A 242 -0.97 -1.64 4.17
CA PHE A 242 -1.43 -0.67 3.19
C PHE A 242 -2.38 -1.33 2.19
N MET A 243 -3.55 -0.70 1.99
CA MET A 243 -4.62 -1.17 1.11
C MET A 243 -5.06 -0.05 0.17
N PRO A 244 -4.67 -0.08 -1.12
CA PRO A 244 -5.31 0.76 -2.12
C PRO A 244 -6.70 0.19 -2.44
N LEU A 245 -7.72 1.06 -2.39
CA LEU A 245 -9.13 0.68 -2.56
C LEU A 245 -9.67 1.24 -3.88
N HIS A 246 -9.42 0.51 -4.97
CA HIS A 246 -9.62 1.00 -6.35
C HIS A 246 -11.08 0.95 -6.82
N LEU A 247 -11.78 -0.16 -6.57
CA LEU A 247 -13.03 -0.51 -7.28
C LEU A 247 -14.28 -0.28 -6.43
N GLY A 248 -14.14 -0.26 -5.09
CA GLY A 248 -15.27 -0.04 -4.18
C GLY A 248 -16.02 1.28 -4.44
N THR A 249 -15.32 2.32 -4.90
CA THR A 249 -15.90 3.63 -5.20
C THR A 249 -16.99 3.60 -6.28
N TYR A 250 -16.87 2.72 -7.28
CA TYR A 250 -17.82 2.67 -8.41
C TYR A 250 -19.05 1.80 -8.14
N LEU A 251 -19.13 1.15 -6.98
CA LEU A 251 -20.31 0.40 -6.57
C LEU A 251 -21.43 1.34 -6.12
N ARG A 252 -22.68 0.89 -6.27
CA ARG A 252 -23.81 1.52 -5.58
C ARG A 252 -23.72 1.17 -4.09
N LYS A 253 -24.22 2.05 -3.22
CA LYS A 253 -24.19 1.82 -1.75
C LYS A 253 -24.63 0.40 -1.33
N LYS A 254 -25.80 -0.03 -1.83
CA LYS A 254 -26.33 -1.38 -1.56
C LYS A 254 -25.45 -2.53 -2.08
N ASP A 255 -24.75 -2.35 -3.19
CA ASP A 255 -23.88 -3.40 -3.75
C ASP A 255 -22.57 -3.46 -2.96
N PHE A 256 -22.03 -2.30 -2.55
CA PHE A 256 -20.87 -2.22 -1.67
C PHE A 256 -21.14 -2.90 -0.32
N GLU A 257 -22.24 -2.54 0.34
CA GLU A 257 -22.65 -3.14 1.63
C GLU A 257 -22.82 -4.66 1.53
N LYS A 258 -23.34 -5.16 0.41
CA LYS A 258 -23.60 -6.58 0.20
C LYS A 258 -22.34 -7.36 -0.21
N ILE A 259 -21.53 -6.81 -1.11
CA ILE A 259 -20.51 -7.58 -1.85
C ILE A 259 -19.09 -7.24 -1.38
N TYR A 260 -18.80 -5.96 -1.15
CA TYR A 260 -17.44 -5.50 -0.84
C TYR A 260 -17.19 -5.45 0.67
N TRP A 261 -18.12 -4.86 1.41
CA TRP A 261 -17.99 -4.54 2.82
C TRP A 261 -17.76 -5.75 3.74
N PRO A 262 -18.47 -6.88 3.59
CA PRO A 262 -18.37 -7.97 4.57
C PRO A 262 -16.96 -8.54 4.71
N SER A 263 -16.31 -8.91 3.59
CA SER A 263 -14.94 -9.43 3.60
C SER A 263 -13.92 -8.35 3.95
N PHE A 264 -14.14 -7.10 3.49
CA PHE A 264 -13.23 -6.00 3.73
C PHE A 264 -13.19 -5.60 5.21
N SER A 265 -14.35 -5.39 5.83
CA SER A 265 -14.47 -5.07 7.25
C SER A 265 -13.94 -6.22 8.12
N LYS A 266 -14.29 -7.48 7.79
CA LYS A 266 -13.77 -8.66 8.46
C LYS A 266 -12.23 -8.71 8.44
N PHE A 267 -11.61 -8.50 7.27
CA PHE A 267 -10.16 -8.44 7.14
C PHE A 267 -9.53 -7.38 8.05
N ILE A 268 -10.04 -6.15 8.04
CA ILE A 268 -9.49 -5.06 8.87
C ILE A 268 -9.59 -5.39 10.36
N HIS A 269 -10.70 -5.97 10.81
CA HIS A 269 -10.87 -6.38 12.20
C HIS A 269 -9.87 -7.49 12.59
N ILE A 270 -9.64 -8.48 11.72
CA ILE A 270 -8.62 -9.52 11.95
C ILE A 270 -7.22 -8.88 12.09
N MET A 271 -6.87 -7.94 11.21
CA MET A 271 -5.58 -7.24 11.31
C MET A 271 -5.43 -6.52 12.65
N ALA A 272 -6.45 -5.75 13.05
CA ALA A 272 -6.44 -4.99 14.30
C ALA A 272 -6.32 -5.90 15.54
N GLU A 273 -7.03 -7.03 15.58
CA GLU A 273 -6.93 -8.03 16.66
C GLU A 273 -5.53 -8.63 16.79
N ASN A 274 -4.78 -8.71 15.69
CA ASN A 274 -3.39 -9.18 15.66
C ASN A 274 -2.36 -8.04 15.90
N GLY A 275 -2.83 -6.82 16.20
CA GLY A 275 -1.96 -5.66 16.44
C GLY A 275 -1.41 -5.00 15.18
N GLN A 276 -2.01 -5.27 14.01
CA GLN A 276 -1.66 -4.64 12.73
C GLN A 276 -2.73 -3.63 12.32
N THR A 277 -2.33 -2.36 12.14
CA THR A 277 -3.26 -1.30 11.73
C THR A 277 -3.45 -1.27 10.21
N ALA A 278 -4.69 -1.11 9.75
CA ALA A 278 -4.97 -0.89 8.34
C ALA A 278 -4.74 0.57 7.93
N SER A 279 -4.13 0.75 6.75
CA SER A 279 -3.88 2.04 6.10
C SER A 279 -4.54 2.04 4.74
N LEU A 280 -5.71 2.66 4.68
CA LEU A 280 -6.64 2.63 3.55
C LEU A 280 -6.38 3.83 2.66
N PHE A 281 -6.24 3.61 1.36
CA PHE A 281 -6.35 4.67 0.37
C PHE A 281 -7.68 4.55 -0.36
N CYS A 282 -8.63 5.40 0.05
CA CYS A 282 -9.95 5.53 -0.55
C CYS A 282 -9.82 6.32 -1.86
N GLU A 283 -9.63 5.60 -2.97
CA GLU A 283 -9.50 6.21 -4.29
C GLU A 283 -10.86 6.66 -4.82
N HIS A 284 -10.85 7.81 -5.50
CA HIS A 284 -12.04 8.53 -5.90
C HIS A 284 -12.99 8.86 -4.73
N ASP A 285 -14.29 9.00 -5.00
CA ASP A 285 -15.28 9.45 -4.02
C ASP A 285 -15.82 8.31 -3.13
N TRP A 286 -15.60 8.41 -1.81
CA TRP A 286 -16.08 7.48 -0.78
C TRP A 286 -17.12 8.09 0.17
N MET A 287 -17.62 9.30 -0.12
CA MET A 287 -18.53 10.05 0.78
C MET A 287 -19.80 9.28 1.18
N ARG A 288 -20.29 8.41 0.29
CA ARG A 288 -21.48 7.55 0.52
C ARG A 288 -21.25 6.42 1.53
N TYR A 289 -20.01 6.15 1.91
CA TYR A 289 -19.59 5.05 2.78
C TYR A 289 -19.08 5.51 4.15
N LEU A 290 -19.07 6.81 4.46
CA LEU A 290 -18.49 7.32 5.70
C LEU A 290 -19.10 6.69 6.96
N ASP A 291 -20.40 6.38 6.95
CA ASP A 291 -21.05 5.70 8.08
C ASP A 291 -20.52 4.28 8.28
N LEU A 292 -20.22 3.54 7.21
CA LEU A 292 -19.61 2.21 7.30
C LEU A 292 -18.16 2.32 7.77
N LEU A 293 -17.40 3.29 7.24
CA LEU A 293 -16.00 3.48 7.64
C LEU A 293 -15.87 3.78 9.13
N GLN A 294 -16.89 4.40 9.75
CA GLN A 294 -16.94 4.63 11.19
C GLN A 294 -17.00 3.32 12.01
N ASP A 295 -17.45 2.21 11.44
CA ASP A 295 -17.51 0.90 12.10
C ASP A 295 -16.13 0.21 12.15
N LEU A 296 -15.11 0.74 11.47
CA LEU A 296 -13.77 0.15 11.50
C LEU A 296 -13.10 0.32 12.88
N PRO A 297 -12.06 -0.47 13.20
CA PRO A 297 -11.29 -0.31 14.43
C PRO A 297 -10.73 1.11 14.60
N GLU A 298 -10.65 1.57 15.85
CA GLU A 298 -10.03 2.86 16.19
C GLU A 298 -8.59 2.94 15.64
N ASN A 299 -8.15 4.13 15.27
CA ASN A 299 -6.84 4.41 14.69
C ASN A 299 -6.59 3.79 13.30
N THR A 300 -7.61 3.18 12.66
CA THR A 300 -7.54 2.91 11.21
C THR A 300 -7.12 4.21 10.49
N ARG A 301 -6.13 4.10 9.61
CA ARG A 301 -5.56 5.24 8.88
C ARG A 301 -6.28 5.32 7.54
N ILE A 302 -6.90 6.45 7.23
CA ILE A 302 -7.75 6.60 6.04
C ILE A 302 -7.28 7.83 5.26
N GLN A 303 -6.74 7.57 4.07
CA GLN A 303 -6.43 8.58 3.07
C GLN A 303 -7.60 8.69 2.10
N PHE A 304 -8.06 9.91 1.83
CA PHE A 304 -9.09 10.17 0.82
C PHE A 304 -8.49 10.90 -0.38
N GLU A 305 -8.79 10.44 -1.60
CA GLU A 305 -8.48 11.20 -2.81
C GLU A 305 -9.47 12.37 -2.98
N TYR A 306 -10.76 12.12 -2.78
CA TYR A 306 -11.82 13.10 -3.02
C TYR A 306 -12.87 13.12 -1.90
N GLY A 307 -13.48 14.29 -1.66
CA GLY A 307 -14.61 14.46 -0.75
C GLY A 307 -14.63 15.82 -0.06
N ASP A 308 -15.67 16.06 0.75
CA ASP A 308 -15.78 17.26 1.59
C ASP A 308 -14.99 17.05 2.89
N PRO A 309 -13.90 17.81 3.13
CA PRO A 309 -13.05 17.62 4.31
C PRO A 309 -13.81 17.88 5.62
N LYS A 310 -14.82 18.76 5.65
CA LYS A 310 -15.57 19.06 6.87
C LYS A 310 -16.43 17.87 7.28
N ILE A 311 -17.16 17.30 6.32
CA ILE A 311 -18.02 16.14 6.57
C ILE A 311 -17.18 14.91 6.94
N ILE A 312 -16.06 14.68 6.25
CA ILE A 312 -15.13 13.58 6.56
C ILE A 312 -14.58 13.76 7.98
N LYS A 313 -14.10 14.96 8.33
CA LYS A 313 -13.55 15.25 9.66
C LYS A 313 -14.61 15.08 10.75
N GLU A 314 -15.82 15.58 10.53
CA GLU A 314 -16.94 15.47 11.47
C GLU A 314 -17.29 14.00 11.76
N LYS A 315 -17.41 13.18 10.71
CA LYS A 315 -17.82 11.79 10.85
C LYS A 315 -16.73 10.88 11.40
N LEU A 316 -15.49 11.02 10.92
CA LEU A 316 -14.42 10.03 11.15
C LEU A 316 -13.29 10.54 12.05
N GLY A 317 -13.13 11.86 12.18
CA GLY A 317 -11.92 12.50 12.73
C GLY A 317 -11.68 12.30 14.23
N ASN A 318 -12.69 11.84 14.98
CA ASN A 318 -12.55 11.49 16.39
C ASN A 318 -12.11 10.03 16.62
N LYS A 319 -12.22 9.15 15.60
CA LYS A 319 -11.90 7.71 15.71
C LYS A 319 -10.69 7.31 14.88
N HIS A 320 -10.58 7.85 13.68
CA HIS A 320 -9.63 7.44 12.66
C HIS A 320 -8.58 8.51 12.42
N ILE A 321 -7.45 8.11 11.84
CA ILE A 321 -6.38 9.03 11.46
C ILE A 321 -6.56 9.36 9.99
N LEU A 322 -6.83 10.64 9.70
CA LEU A 322 -7.21 11.09 8.36
C LEU A 322 -6.00 11.65 7.61
N SER A 323 -6.00 11.51 6.29
CA SER A 323 -4.99 12.10 5.40
C SER A 323 -5.54 12.29 3.97
N GLY A 324 -4.78 12.96 3.10
CA GLY A 324 -5.14 13.20 1.71
C GLY A 324 -5.92 14.50 1.50
N LEU A 325 -6.81 14.51 0.51
CA LEU A 325 -7.71 15.61 0.11
C LEU A 325 -7.06 16.89 -0.43
N TYR A 326 -5.76 17.15 -0.19
CA TYR A 326 -5.12 18.30 -0.81
C TYR A 326 -4.96 18.04 -2.33
N PRO A 327 -5.58 18.85 -3.21
CA PRO A 327 -5.61 18.56 -4.64
C PRO A 327 -4.24 18.79 -5.29
N ILE A 328 -3.49 17.73 -5.61
CA ILE A 328 -2.14 17.86 -6.17
C ILE A 328 -2.13 18.64 -7.49
N THR A 329 -3.21 18.55 -8.26
CA THR A 329 -3.36 19.27 -9.53
C THR A 329 -3.30 20.77 -9.37
N LEU A 330 -3.73 21.31 -8.22
CA LEU A 330 -3.64 22.75 -7.93
C LEU A 330 -2.18 23.22 -7.92
N THR A 331 -1.24 22.35 -7.51
CA THR A 331 0.18 22.71 -7.56
C THR A 331 0.64 23.00 -8.99
N LYS A 332 0.06 22.36 -10.00
CA LYS A 332 0.38 22.60 -11.41
C LYS A 332 -0.30 23.84 -11.95
N THR A 333 -1.61 23.99 -11.68
CA THR A 333 -2.46 24.96 -12.37
C THR A 333 -2.60 26.29 -11.65
N GLY A 334 -2.37 26.32 -10.33
CA GLY A 334 -2.50 27.51 -9.50
C GLY A 334 -1.18 28.26 -9.32
N THR A 335 -1.32 29.48 -8.81
CA THR A 335 -0.22 30.27 -8.27
C THR A 335 0.25 29.70 -6.93
N LYS A 336 1.48 30.04 -6.54
CA LYS A 336 2.03 29.68 -5.22
C LYS A 336 1.10 30.10 -4.07
N GLN A 337 0.52 31.30 -4.15
CA GLN A 337 -0.35 31.81 -3.10
C GLN A 337 -1.67 31.03 -3.02
N GLU A 338 -2.31 30.72 -4.15
CA GLU A 338 -3.52 29.88 -4.16
C GLU A 338 -3.26 28.49 -3.57
N CYS A 339 -2.08 27.92 -3.85
CA CYS A 339 -1.67 26.64 -3.26
C CYS A 339 -1.54 26.73 -1.73
N ILE A 340 -0.94 27.81 -1.22
CA ILE A 340 -0.78 28.07 0.22
C ILE A 340 -2.13 28.34 0.89
N ASP A 341 -2.99 29.16 0.27
CA ASP A 341 -4.32 29.47 0.78
C ASP A 341 -5.17 28.21 0.89
N LYS A 342 -5.07 27.30 -0.10
CA LYS A 342 -5.73 26.00 0.00
C LYS A 342 -5.15 25.13 1.12
N ALA A 343 -3.83 25.18 1.34
CA ALA A 343 -3.19 24.42 2.42
C ALA A 343 -3.69 24.91 3.80
N LYS A 344 -3.81 26.23 3.96
CA LYS A 344 -4.39 26.86 5.15
C LYS A 344 -5.82 26.41 5.39
N GLU A 345 -6.68 26.49 4.36
CA GLU A 345 -8.07 26.02 4.46
C GLU A 345 -8.14 24.56 4.91
N MET A 346 -7.32 23.68 4.31
CA MET A 346 -7.28 22.27 4.67
C MET A 346 -6.78 22.04 6.10
N ILE A 347 -5.77 22.77 6.55
CA ILE A 347 -5.26 22.70 7.93
C ILE A 347 -6.33 23.17 8.92
N ASP A 348 -7.00 24.30 8.66
CA ASP A 348 -8.04 24.86 9.53
C ASP A 348 -9.20 23.88 9.75
N ILE A 349 -9.47 23.02 8.76
CA ILE A 349 -10.52 21.98 8.83
C ILE A 349 -9.99 20.70 9.48
N MET A 350 -8.86 20.18 9.00
CA MET A 350 -8.45 18.80 9.28
C MET A 350 -7.56 18.66 10.52
N ALA A 351 -6.73 19.66 10.83
CA ALA A 351 -5.78 19.61 11.93
C ALA A 351 -6.40 19.66 13.33
N PRO A 352 -7.44 20.48 13.62
CA PRO A 352 -8.00 20.57 14.97
C PRO A 352 -8.32 19.21 15.60
N GLY A 353 -7.93 19.02 16.86
CA GLY A 353 -8.12 17.77 17.60
C GLY A 353 -7.09 16.67 17.31
N GLY A 354 -6.08 16.94 16.48
CA GLY A 354 -5.09 15.94 16.08
C GLY A 354 -5.68 14.92 15.09
N ARG A 355 -5.16 13.69 15.09
CA ARG A 355 -5.58 12.58 14.20
C ARG A 355 -5.57 12.94 12.70
N PHE A 356 -4.65 13.81 12.29
CA PHE A 356 -4.47 14.22 10.90
C PHE A 356 -3.00 14.15 10.52
N ILE A 357 -2.73 13.59 9.34
CA ILE A 357 -1.42 13.58 8.69
C ILE A 357 -1.60 14.29 7.36
N PHE A 358 -0.82 15.34 7.12
CA PHE A 358 -0.88 16.05 5.87
C PHE A 358 -0.32 15.18 4.73
N ASN A 359 -1.13 15.03 3.69
CA ASN A 359 -0.75 14.41 2.42
C ASN A 359 -1.58 15.02 1.29
N PHE A 360 -1.13 14.82 0.05
CA PHE A 360 -1.88 15.12 -1.16
C PHE A 360 -2.96 14.05 -1.40
N ASP A 361 -3.95 14.37 -2.23
CA ASP A 361 -4.98 13.45 -2.72
C ASP A 361 -4.39 12.20 -3.39
N LYS A 362 -3.25 12.36 -4.08
CA LYS A 362 -2.45 11.29 -4.68
C LYS A 362 -0.97 11.66 -4.78
N SER A 363 -0.15 10.69 -5.17
CA SER A 363 1.31 10.85 -5.33
C SER A 363 1.67 11.66 -6.59
N ALA A 364 2.75 12.44 -6.50
CA ALA A 364 3.39 13.03 -7.69
C ALA A 364 4.11 11.92 -8.49
N MET A 365 3.50 11.46 -9.58
CA MET A 365 4.02 10.34 -10.39
C MET A 365 4.92 10.77 -11.55
N SER A 366 4.76 12.01 -12.03
CA SER A 366 5.59 12.62 -13.06
C SER A 366 5.70 14.12 -12.80
N LEU A 367 6.83 14.71 -13.14
CA LEU A 367 7.07 16.14 -13.03
C LEU A 367 6.11 16.96 -13.89
N ASP A 368 5.60 16.41 -14.98
CA ASP A 368 4.64 17.09 -15.85
C ASP A 368 3.31 17.38 -15.15
N THR A 369 2.97 16.58 -14.13
CA THR A 369 1.71 16.69 -13.39
C THR A 369 1.72 17.71 -12.25
N ILE A 370 2.89 18.29 -11.94
CA ILE A 370 3.06 19.26 -10.84
C ILE A 370 3.87 20.48 -11.27
N ASN A 371 3.83 21.54 -10.46
CA ASN A 371 4.93 22.51 -10.40
C ASN A 371 5.69 22.23 -9.10
N ILE A 372 6.97 21.91 -9.22
CA ILE A 372 7.78 21.45 -8.08
C ILE A 372 7.96 22.52 -7.00
N GLU A 373 8.03 23.79 -7.39
CA GLU A 373 8.16 24.93 -6.46
C GLU A 373 6.87 25.13 -5.65
N ASN A 374 5.71 25.04 -6.32
CA ASN A 374 4.41 25.10 -5.64
C ASN A 374 4.22 23.89 -4.71
N TYR A 375 4.59 22.69 -5.17
CA TYR A 375 4.53 21.46 -4.37
C TYR A 375 5.37 21.59 -3.09
N ALA A 376 6.62 22.05 -3.20
CA ALA A 376 7.48 22.28 -2.04
C ALA A 376 6.98 23.42 -1.13
N ALA A 377 6.45 24.51 -1.70
CA ALA A 377 5.91 25.63 -0.93
C ALA A 377 4.75 25.23 -0.03
N VAL A 378 3.85 24.36 -0.50
CA VAL A 378 2.74 23.81 0.30
C VAL A 378 3.25 23.01 1.48
N ILE A 379 4.20 22.10 1.24
CA ILE A 379 4.77 21.23 2.28
C ILE A 379 5.54 22.07 3.32
N GLN A 380 6.31 23.07 2.87
CA GLN A 380 7.01 23.99 3.75
C GLN A 380 6.02 24.79 4.62
N TYR A 381 4.94 25.32 4.02
CA TYR A 381 3.91 26.03 4.76
C TYR A 381 3.31 25.17 5.89
N VAL A 382 2.95 23.92 5.57
CA VAL A 382 2.42 22.96 6.56
C VAL A 382 3.45 22.71 7.68
N ALA A 383 4.71 22.50 7.33
CA ALA A 383 5.77 22.22 8.29
C ALA A 383 5.98 23.37 9.30
N GLU A 384 5.81 24.61 8.87
CA GLU A 384 6.07 25.81 9.68
C GLU A 384 4.84 26.30 10.47
N ASN A 385 3.62 26.03 10.01
CA ASN A 385 2.40 26.70 10.50
C ASN A 385 1.40 25.78 11.23
N THR A 386 1.79 24.56 11.59
CA THR A 386 0.86 23.56 12.17
C THR A 386 1.21 23.11 13.58
N ASN A 387 1.98 23.90 14.34
CA ASN A 387 2.29 23.57 15.74
C ASN A 387 1.04 23.62 16.61
N TYR A 388 0.79 22.54 17.37
CA TYR A 388 -0.31 22.47 18.32
C TYR A 388 0.09 23.15 19.63
N GLN A 389 -0.78 24.02 20.14
CA GLN A 389 -0.59 24.63 21.47
C GLN A 389 -0.78 23.63 22.61
N ASN A 390 -1.51 22.55 22.33
CA ASN A 390 -1.88 21.51 23.29
C ASN A 390 -1.23 20.14 22.95
N ALA A 391 -0.02 20.18 22.39
CA ALA A 391 0.75 18.98 22.09
C ALA A 391 0.98 18.11 23.35
N GLY A 392 0.84 16.80 23.20
CA GLY A 392 0.94 15.82 24.29
C GLY A 392 -0.38 15.47 24.98
N GLU A 393 -1.45 16.24 24.74
CA GLU A 393 -2.80 15.88 25.19
C GLU A 393 -3.37 14.70 24.40
N THR A 394 -4.28 13.93 25.01
CA THR A 394 -5.02 12.87 24.34
C THR A 394 -6.01 13.47 23.34
N ALA A 395 -5.96 13.04 22.09
CA ALA A 395 -6.95 13.40 21.08
C ALA A 395 -8.34 12.89 21.51
N LYS A 396 -9.38 13.66 21.20
CA LYS A 396 -10.76 13.24 21.48
C LYS A 396 -11.01 11.87 20.83
N GLY A 397 -11.55 10.93 21.60
CA GLY A 397 -12.05 9.64 21.10
C GLY A 397 -13.44 9.78 20.50
N SER A 398 -13.87 8.81 19.70
CA SER A 398 -15.27 8.76 19.27
C SER A 398 -16.20 8.44 20.43
N ASP A 399 -17.41 8.97 20.38
CA ASP A 399 -18.52 8.39 21.13
C ASP A 399 -18.61 6.92 20.70
N ASN A 400 -18.56 5.98 21.66
CA ASN A 400 -18.59 4.53 21.41
C ASN A 400 -19.96 4.11 20.86
N ASN A 401 -20.29 4.55 19.65
CA ASN A 401 -21.52 4.20 18.97
C ASN A 401 -21.49 2.68 18.77
N PRO A 402 -22.53 1.98 19.24
CA PRO A 402 -22.60 0.54 19.07
C PRO A 402 -22.68 0.23 17.57
N TYR A 403 -21.77 -0.61 17.08
CA TYR A 403 -21.83 -1.23 15.76
C TYR A 403 -21.72 -2.74 15.92
N GLU A 404 -22.26 -3.48 14.96
CA GLU A 404 -22.13 -4.93 14.94
C GLU A 404 -20.75 -5.31 14.39
N LYS A 405 -19.85 -5.68 15.29
CA LYS A 405 -18.52 -6.17 14.91
C LYS A 405 -18.67 -7.48 14.12
N PRO A 406 -18.07 -7.61 12.92
CA PRO A 406 -18.14 -8.83 12.15
C PRO A 406 -17.42 -9.99 12.85
N SER A 407 -17.82 -11.23 12.55
CA SER A 407 -17.03 -12.39 12.95
C SER A 407 -15.64 -12.32 12.33
N THR A 408 -14.60 -12.44 13.17
CA THR A 408 -13.20 -12.47 12.74
C THR A 408 -12.66 -13.89 12.57
N THR A 409 -13.53 -14.91 12.67
CA THR A 409 -13.14 -16.30 12.41
C THR A 409 -12.80 -16.49 10.93
N VAL A 410 -11.57 -16.93 10.66
CA VAL A 410 -11.05 -17.31 9.35
C VAL A 410 -10.28 -18.61 9.52
N SER A 411 -10.36 -19.52 8.54
CA SER A 411 -9.54 -20.73 8.56
C SER A 411 -8.07 -20.39 8.39
N SER A 412 -7.19 -21.28 8.86
CA SER A 412 -5.79 -21.22 8.49
C SER A 412 -5.63 -21.31 6.97
N PHE A 413 -4.64 -20.61 6.43
CA PHE A 413 -4.30 -20.73 5.01
C PHE A 413 -3.58 -22.06 4.76
N GLU A 414 -4.14 -22.87 3.87
CA GLU A 414 -3.57 -24.13 3.41
C GLU A 414 -3.74 -24.22 1.89
N SER A 415 -2.76 -24.79 1.20
CA SER A 415 -2.83 -25.05 -0.24
C SER A 415 -1.81 -26.11 -0.64
N PRO A 416 -2.08 -26.97 -1.64
CA PRO A 416 -1.09 -27.90 -2.17
C PRO A 416 0.12 -27.21 -2.83
N PHE A 417 0.03 -25.92 -3.15
CA PHE A 417 1.13 -25.12 -3.70
C PHE A 417 1.83 -24.25 -2.66
N TYR A 418 1.52 -24.43 -1.37
CA TYR A 418 2.17 -23.74 -0.27
C TYR A 418 2.62 -24.73 0.81
N ILE A 419 3.92 -24.88 0.99
CA ILE A 419 4.50 -25.85 1.92
C ILE A 419 4.60 -25.26 3.33
N ASN A 420 3.97 -25.92 4.30
CA ASN A 420 4.28 -25.71 5.72
C ASN A 420 5.46 -26.62 6.12
N TRP A 421 6.64 -26.03 6.26
CA TRP A 421 7.87 -26.80 6.49
C TRP A 421 7.92 -27.50 7.86
N LYS A 422 7.06 -27.09 8.79
CA LYS A 422 6.87 -27.79 10.06
C LYS A 422 6.34 -29.22 9.88
N ASP A 423 5.50 -29.42 8.86
CA ASP A 423 4.82 -30.68 8.61
C ASP A 423 5.65 -31.64 7.73
N VAL A 424 6.79 -31.17 7.20
CA VAL A 424 7.69 -31.97 6.38
C VAL A 424 8.58 -32.84 7.28
N PRO A 425 8.69 -34.17 7.02
CA PRO A 425 9.54 -35.05 7.80
C PRO A 425 11.00 -34.59 7.83
N LYS A 426 11.60 -34.63 9.01
CA LYS A 426 12.96 -34.16 9.29
C LYS A 426 13.87 -35.34 9.64
N ASN A 427 15.14 -35.25 9.27
CA ASN A 427 16.17 -36.14 9.81
C ASN A 427 16.52 -35.76 11.27
N GLU A 428 17.39 -36.55 11.91
CA GLU A 428 17.77 -36.36 13.32
C GLU A 428 18.38 -34.98 13.60
N ILE A 429 19.26 -34.51 12.70
CA ILE A 429 19.91 -33.20 12.83
C ILE A 429 18.88 -32.08 12.70
N GLU A 430 18.04 -32.14 11.67
CA GLU A 430 16.98 -31.15 11.44
C GLU A 430 15.98 -31.08 12.59
N THR A 431 15.60 -32.23 13.17
CA THR A 431 14.71 -32.31 14.33
C THR A 431 15.36 -31.66 15.54
N SER A 432 16.65 -31.92 15.79
CA SER A 432 17.38 -31.27 16.90
C SER A 432 17.52 -29.75 16.73
N LEU A 433 17.36 -29.25 15.50
CA LEU A 433 17.48 -27.83 15.12
C LEU A 433 16.14 -27.24 14.65
N GLU A 434 15.00 -27.83 15.02
CA GLU A 434 13.67 -27.47 14.50
C GLU A 434 13.38 -25.96 14.62
N SER A 435 13.72 -25.37 15.76
CA SER A 435 13.55 -23.93 16.04
C SER A 435 14.37 -23.00 15.12
N THR A 436 15.35 -23.54 14.40
CA THR A 436 16.18 -22.84 13.40
C THR A 436 15.81 -23.25 11.98
N VAL A 437 15.62 -24.55 11.73
CA VAL A 437 15.35 -25.10 10.39
C VAL A 437 13.98 -24.67 9.88
N ASP A 438 12.93 -24.77 10.69
CA ASP A 438 11.58 -24.47 10.23
C ASP A 438 11.40 -23.00 9.85
N PRO A 439 11.80 -22.01 10.68
CA PRO A 439 11.68 -20.61 10.29
C PRO A 439 12.52 -20.27 9.05
N LEU A 440 13.69 -20.90 8.89
CA LEU A 440 14.55 -20.70 7.74
C LEU A 440 13.88 -21.19 6.46
N LEU A 441 13.42 -22.44 6.42
CA LEU A 441 12.78 -23.01 5.23
C LEU A 441 11.45 -22.31 4.92
N GLN A 442 10.67 -22.02 5.96
CA GLN A 442 9.41 -21.26 5.80
C GLN A 442 9.64 -19.87 5.23
N SER A 443 10.79 -19.24 5.53
CA SER A 443 11.11 -17.92 4.98
C SER A 443 11.25 -17.93 3.46
N TYR A 444 11.80 -18.99 2.86
CA TYR A 444 11.92 -19.10 1.40
C TYR A 444 10.56 -19.34 0.73
N GLU A 445 9.71 -20.15 1.35
CA GLU A 445 8.33 -20.34 0.89
C GLU A 445 7.53 -19.02 0.94
N ASP A 446 7.64 -18.29 2.05
CA ASP A 446 7.00 -16.98 2.23
C ASP A 446 7.55 -15.93 1.27
N MET A 447 8.83 -16.03 0.87
CA MET A 447 9.41 -15.17 -0.15
C MET A 447 8.76 -15.41 -1.51
N LEU A 448 8.64 -16.67 -1.94
CA LEU A 448 7.96 -17.00 -3.20
C LEU A 448 6.51 -16.53 -3.19
N TYR A 449 5.78 -16.84 -2.11
CA TYR A 449 4.40 -16.39 -1.90
C TYR A 449 4.27 -14.86 -2.02
N LYS A 450 5.10 -14.09 -1.32
CA LYS A 450 5.07 -12.62 -1.36
C LYS A 450 5.42 -12.07 -2.74
N MET A 451 6.37 -12.69 -3.44
CA MET A 451 6.73 -12.28 -4.79
C MET A 451 5.54 -12.43 -5.74
N ILE A 452 4.84 -13.58 -5.71
CA ILE A 452 3.68 -13.86 -6.57
C ILE A 452 2.65 -12.73 -6.48
N PHE A 453 2.29 -12.30 -5.27
CA PHE A 453 1.34 -11.20 -5.04
C PHE A 453 1.85 -9.79 -5.34
N THR A 454 3.15 -9.63 -5.59
CA THR A 454 3.74 -8.34 -5.95
C THR A 454 3.86 -8.17 -7.46
N ILE A 455 3.96 -9.28 -8.20
CA ILE A 455 4.16 -9.31 -9.65
C ILE A 455 2.84 -9.46 -10.42
N ILE A 456 1.80 -10.02 -9.80
CA ILE A 456 0.42 -9.82 -10.23
C ILE A 456 0.02 -8.44 -9.69
#